data_AF-A0A7D5SBN1-F1
#
_entry.id   AF-A0A7D5SBN1-F1
#
_cell.length_a   1.000
_cell.length_b   1.000
_cell.length_c   1.000
_cell.angle_alpha   90.00
_cell.angle_beta   90.00
_cell.angle_gamma   90.00
#
_symmetry.space_group_name_H-M   'P 1'
#
loop_
_entity.id
_entity.type
_entity.pdbx_description
1 polymer ?
#
loop_
_entity_poly.entity_id
_entity_poly.type
_entity_poly.pdbx_seq_one_letter_code
_entity_poly.pdbx_strand_id
1 'polypeptide(L)'
;MAISGGQSLTDFFRVAKNTAGTDYEILSGLTGSTVAAARSDKAFSLVELVDTKPQFQEDGTVKISFENYQDDPALYDFLDTINPPASTTSAKAPEYTLENGVKKGVGGSGDSLVLAITYGAYSEDGTKIKVLVALGHVARTSGSWGQKADDWSKPTFEFNGVKAEFDLEIDAALFHSGTDGLVDATDVGTKIPKIPKNACFVRKFVNKHT
;
A
#
# COMPACT_ATOMS: atom_id res chain seq x y z
N MET A 1 23.94 -10.43 20.39
CA MET A 1 22.74 -10.80 19.61
C MET A 1 22.51 -9.65 18.65
N ALA A 2 22.87 -9.80 17.37
CA ALA A 2 22.78 -8.72 16.40
C ALA A 2 21.34 -8.63 15.91
N ILE A 3 20.64 -7.53 16.22
CA ILE A 3 19.41 -7.19 15.53
C ILE A 3 19.85 -6.82 14.11
N SER A 4 19.53 -7.69 13.15
CA SER A 4 19.78 -7.41 11.74
C SER A 4 18.90 -6.23 11.32
N GLY A 5 19.53 -5.18 10.80
CA GLY A 5 18.83 -4.01 10.27
C GLY A 5 17.82 -4.45 9.21
N GLY A 6 16.61 -3.90 9.28
CA GLY A 6 15.58 -4.16 8.27
C GLY A 6 15.86 -3.46 6.96
N GLN A 7 15.19 -3.94 5.91
CA GLN A 7 15.08 -3.17 4.68
C GLN A 7 13.99 -2.14 4.88
N SER A 8 14.31 -0.85 4.78
CA SER A 8 13.31 0.20 4.89
C SER A 8 12.75 0.49 3.50
N LEU A 9 11.89 -0.42 3.02
CA LEU A 9 11.27 -0.34 1.69
C LEU A 9 9.78 -0.63 1.78
N THR A 10 8.95 0.19 1.12
CA THR A 10 7.54 -0.12 0.88
C THR A 10 7.15 0.18 -0.55
N ASP A 11 6.65 -0.83 -1.25
CA ASP A 11 6.10 -0.69 -2.60
C ASP A 11 4.59 -0.48 -2.52
N PHE A 12 4.07 0.42 -3.35
CA PHE A 12 2.64 0.73 -3.44
C PHE A 12 2.12 0.38 -4.84
N PHE A 13 1.02 -0.35 -4.88
CA PHE A 13 0.27 -0.63 -6.11
C PHE A 13 -1.14 -0.05 -5.99
N ARG A 14 -1.67 0.49 -7.07
CA ARG A 14 -3.08 0.90 -7.09
C ARG A 14 -3.97 -0.33 -7.15
N VAL A 15 -5.12 -0.25 -6.50
CA VAL A 15 -6.14 -1.29 -6.51
C VAL A 15 -7.45 -0.67 -6.94
N ALA A 16 -8.17 -1.34 -7.84
CA ALA A 16 -9.52 -0.99 -8.21
C ALA A 16 -10.41 -2.22 -8.17
N LYS A 17 -11.73 -2.03 -8.16
CA LYS A 17 -12.63 -3.13 -8.46
C LYS A 17 -12.61 -3.38 -9.96
N ASN A 18 -12.74 -4.63 -10.37
CA ASN A 18 -12.91 -4.98 -11.78
C ASN A 18 -14.18 -4.33 -12.35
N THR A 19 -14.35 -4.38 -13.69
CA THR A 19 -15.51 -3.76 -14.36
C THR A 19 -16.85 -4.30 -13.85
N ALA A 20 -16.89 -5.57 -13.44
CA ALA A 20 -18.09 -6.20 -12.88
C ALA A 20 -18.39 -5.78 -11.42
N GLY A 21 -17.43 -5.17 -10.73
CA GLY A 21 -17.53 -4.81 -9.32
C GLY A 21 -17.54 -6.01 -8.37
N THR A 22 -17.06 -7.17 -8.81
CA THR A 22 -17.12 -8.45 -8.06
C THR A 22 -15.77 -8.92 -7.53
N ASP A 23 -14.69 -8.27 -7.95
CA ASP A 23 -13.32 -8.64 -7.61
C ASP A 23 -12.42 -7.40 -7.57
N TYR A 24 -11.22 -7.55 -7.04
CA TYR A 24 -10.17 -6.54 -7.10
C TYR A 24 -9.16 -6.82 -8.22
N GLU A 25 -8.64 -5.75 -8.81
CA GLU A 25 -7.53 -5.76 -9.75
C GLU A 25 -6.42 -4.87 -9.20
N ILE A 26 -5.20 -5.43 -9.14
CA ILE A 26 -3.98 -4.65 -8.85
C ILE A 26 -3.53 -4.03 -10.17
N LEU A 27 -3.42 -2.71 -10.20
CA LEU A 27 -3.19 -1.94 -11.42
C LEU A 27 -1.70 -1.61 -11.60
N SER A 28 -1.25 -1.59 -12.85
CA SER A 28 0.11 -1.23 -13.24
C SER A 28 0.30 0.28 -13.30
N GLY A 29 1.40 0.71 -12.69
CA GLY A 29 1.89 2.08 -12.68
C GLY A 29 0.97 3.04 -11.93
N LEU A 30 1.29 4.32 -12.07
CA LEU A 30 0.57 5.39 -11.38
C LEU A 30 -0.84 5.62 -11.95
N THR A 31 -1.01 5.48 -13.27
CA THR A 31 -2.29 5.76 -13.95
C THR A 31 -3.24 4.56 -13.97
N GLY A 32 -2.72 3.33 -13.90
CA GLY A 32 -3.51 2.12 -13.66
C GLY A 32 -4.37 1.67 -14.84
N SER A 33 -3.81 1.60 -16.05
CA SER A 33 -4.58 1.21 -17.26
C SER A 33 -4.59 -0.29 -17.56
N THR A 34 -3.72 -1.06 -16.90
CA THR A 34 -3.61 -2.53 -17.06
C THR A 34 -3.42 -3.20 -15.70
N VAL A 35 -3.58 -4.51 -15.65
CA VAL A 35 -3.26 -5.30 -14.44
C VAL A 35 -1.74 -5.38 -14.27
N ALA A 36 -1.26 -5.23 -13.03
CA ALA A 36 0.15 -5.39 -12.68
C ALA A 36 0.56 -6.87 -12.78
N ALA A 37 1.70 -7.13 -13.42
CA ALA A 37 2.25 -8.47 -13.61
C ALA A 37 3.65 -8.63 -12.98
N ALA A 38 4.31 -7.54 -12.64
CA ALA A 38 5.63 -7.56 -12.02
C ALA A 38 5.81 -6.41 -11.03
N ARG A 39 6.81 -6.50 -10.15
CA ARG A 39 7.19 -5.42 -9.24
C ARG A 39 7.46 -4.08 -9.93
N SER A 40 7.96 -4.10 -11.17
CA SER A 40 8.19 -2.87 -11.95
C SER A 40 6.91 -2.08 -12.21
N ASP A 41 5.75 -2.75 -12.13
CA ASP A 41 4.42 -2.15 -12.29
C ASP A 41 3.92 -1.42 -11.03
N LYS A 42 4.73 -1.31 -9.98
CA LYS A 42 4.34 -0.52 -8.80
C LYS A 42 4.03 0.93 -9.19
N ALA A 43 3.06 1.53 -8.51
CA ALA A 43 2.73 2.93 -8.67
C ALA A 43 3.80 3.82 -8.04
N PHE A 44 4.36 3.41 -6.91
CA PHE A 44 5.40 4.14 -6.19
C PHE A 44 6.18 3.24 -5.23
N SER A 45 7.34 3.71 -4.79
CA SER A 45 8.17 3.03 -3.78
C SER A 45 8.74 4.06 -2.82
N LEU A 46 8.52 3.85 -1.53
CA LEU A 46 9.22 4.58 -0.48
C LEU A 46 10.52 3.85 -0.15
N VAL A 47 11.65 4.50 -0.43
CA VAL A 47 13.00 3.92 -0.31
C VAL A 47 13.88 4.62 0.73
N GLU A 48 13.63 5.90 1.03
CA GLU A 48 14.38 6.67 2.05
C GLU A 48 13.64 6.72 3.39
N LEU A 49 13.21 5.53 3.84
CA LEU A 49 12.45 5.34 5.06
C LEU A 49 13.38 5.35 6.29
N VAL A 50 13.11 6.26 7.22
CA VAL A 50 13.72 6.34 8.55
C VAL A 50 13.06 5.36 9.51
N ASP A 51 11.73 5.34 9.50
CA ASP A 51 10.93 4.49 10.36
C ASP A 51 9.63 4.09 9.66
N THR A 52 9.16 2.87 9.95
CA THR A 52 7.88 2.35 9.48
C THR A 52 7.15 1.75 10.67
N LYS A 53 6.01 2.36 11.03
CA LYS A 53 5.26 2.05 12.26
C LYS A 53 3.88 1.48 11.93
N PRO A 54 3.76 0.16 11.67
CA PRO A 54 2.46 -0.49 11.60
C PRO A 54 1.80 -0.55 13.00
N GLN A 55 0.61 0.02 13.10
CA GLN A 55 -0.25 0.05 14.28
C GLN A 55 -1.52 -0.75 13.97
N PHE A 56 -1.73 -1.86 14.67
CA PHE A 56 -2.93 -2.68 14.52
C PHE A 56 -4.05 -2.11 15.37
N GLN A 57 -5.20 -1.88 14.74
CA GLN A 57 -6.34 -1.25 15.38
C GLN A 57 -7.30 -2.31 15.93
N GLU A 58 -8.13 -1.92 16.91
CA GLU A 58 -9.11 -2.81 17.55
C GLU A 58 -10.14 -3.34 16.55
N ASP A 59 -10.44 -2.59 15.50
CA ASP A 59 -11.36 -2.99 14.44
C ASP A 59 -10.77 -4.03 13.48
N GLY A 60 -9.49 -4.40 13.64
CA GLY A 60 -8.78 -5.35 12.78
C GLY A 60 -8.15 -4.75 11.53
N THR A 61 -8.14 -3.42 11.39
CA THR A 61 -7.38 -2.69 10.36
C THR A 61 -5.94 -2.42 10.81
N VAL A 62 -5.13 -1.85 9.92
CA VAL A 62 -3.76 -1.42 10.21
C VAL A 62 -3.56 0.03 9.75
N LYS A 63 -2.98 0.86 10.61
CA LYS A 63 -2.45 2.17 10.24
C LYS A 63 -0.93 2.06 10.14
N ILE A 64 -0.33 2.57 9.07
CA ILE A 64 1.12 2.57 8.90
C ILE A 64 1.57 4.01 8.76
N SER A 65 2.35 4.49 9.72
CA SER A 65 3.01 5.78 9.63
C SER A 65 4.45 5.58 9.18
N PHE A 66 4.88 6.38 8.21
CA PHE A 66 6.23 6.38 7.70
C PHE A 66 6.90 7.71 8.05
N GLU A 67 8.11 7.61 8.58
CA GLU A 67 9.03 8.75 8.64
C GLU A 67 10.03 8.56 7.50
N ASN A 68 10.12 9.52 6.58
CA ASN A 68 10.98 9.43 5.40
C ASN A 68 11.64 10.77 5.08
N TYR A 69 12.79 10.70 4.41
CA TYR A 69 13.49 11.87 3.87
C TYR A 69 13.14 12.14 2.40
N GLN A 70 12.47 11.19 1.75
CA GLN A 70 12.09 11.31 0.36
C GLN A 70 11.13 12.50 0.16
N ASP A 71 11.62 13.54 -0.49
CA ASP A 71 10.91 14.78 -0.81
C ASP A 71 11.19 15.15 -2.27
N ASP A 72 10.68 14.31 -3.17
CA ASP A 72 10.93 14.37 -4.60
C ASP A 72 9.61 14.53 -5.40
N PRO A 73 9.68 14.99 -6.67
CA PRO A 73 8.48 15.14 -7.49
C PRO A 73 7.65 13.86 -7.68
N ALA A 74 8.29 12.67 -7.67
CA ALA A 74 7.57 11.42 -7.88
C ALA A 74 6.69 11.06 -6.67
N LEU A 75 7.10 11.44 -5.45
CA LEU A 75 6.25 11.35 -4.27
C LEU A 75 4.99 12.20 -4.45
N TYR A 76 5.13 13.46 -4.86
CA TYR A 76 3.99 14.35 -5.04
C TYR A 76 3.09 13.91 -6.19
N ASP A 77 3.66 13.48 -7.33
CA ASP A 77 2.89 12.92 -8.45
C ASP A 77 2.07 11.69 -8.00
N PHE A 78 2.67 10.84 -7.16
CA PHE A 78 1.97 9.70 -6.57
C PHE A 78 0.80 10.17 -5.71
N LEU A 79 1.06 11.03 -4.72
CA LEU A 79 0.06 11.54 -3.78
C LEU A 79 -1.09 12.26 -4.50
N ASP A 80 -0.79 13.17 -5.43
CA ASP A 80 -1.78 13.93 -6.18
C ASP A 80 -2.66 13.04 -7.07
N THR A 81 -2.10 11.93 -7.57
CA THR A 81 -2.88 10.98 -8.37
C THR A 81 -3.84 10.14 -7.52
N ILE A 82 -3.37 9.63 -6.37
CA ILE A 82 -4.19 8.72 -5.55
C ILE A 82 -5.13 9.44 -4.60
N ASN A 83 -4.79 10.69 -4.24
CA ASN A 83 -5.49 11.57 -3.31
C ASN A 83 -5.55 13.00 -3.85
N PRO A 84 -6.20 13.24 -5.01
CA PRO A 84 -6.28 14.57 -5.57
C PRO A 84 -6.91 15.55 -4.56
N PRO A 85 -6.45 16.81 -4.51
CA PRO A 85 -7.06 17.84 -3.68
C PRO A 85 -8.57 17.87 -3.91
N ALA A 86 -9.34 17.97 -2.82
CA ALA A 86 -10.80 18.00 -2.92
C ALA A 86 -11.23 19.16 -3.83
N SER A 87 -11.78 18.84 -5.00
CA SER A 87 -12.39 19.84 -5.88
C SER A 87 -13.56 20.48 -5.12
N THR A 88 -13.51 21.80 -4.97
CA THR A 88 -14.56 22.63 -4.32
C THR A 88 -15.93 22.52 -4.99
N THR A 89 -16.03 21.89 -6.16
CA THR A 89 -17.26 21.70 -6.95
C THR A 89 -17.93 20.33 -6.82
N SER A 90 -17.31 19.36 -6.15
CA SER A 90 -17.96 18.07 -5.88
C SER A 90 -18.65 18.12 -4.52
N ALA A 91 -19.78 18.83 -4.43
CA ALA A 91 -20.73 18.57 -3.36
C ALA A 91 -20.97 17.05 -3.33
N LYS A 92 -20.73 16.40 -2.18
CA LYS A 92 -21.12 14.99 -1.99
C LYS A 92 -22.59 14.90 -2.40
N ALA A 93 -22.88 14.32 -3.55
CA ALA A 93 -24.25 14.08 -3.94
C ALA A 93 -24.89 13.28 -2.80
N PRO A 94 -26.05 13.70 -2.28
CA PRO A 94 -26.66 13.02 -1.16
C PRO A 94 -26.84 11.54 -1.50
N GLU A 95 -26.47 10.68 -0.56
CA GLU A 95 -26.65 9.24 -0.71
C GLU A 95 -28.14 8.94 -0.83
N TYR A 96 -28.51 8.16 -1.85
CA TYR A 96 -29.86 7.65 -2.01
C TYR A 96 -29.81 6.16 -2.35
N THR A 97 -30.69 5.40 -1.71
CA THR A 97 -30.84 3.97 -1.97
C THR A 97 -31.93 3.80 -3.01
N LEU A 98 -31.61 3.16 -4.13
CA LEU A 98 -32.56 2.74 -5.14
C LEU A 98 -33.46 1.62 -4.59
N GLU A 99 -34.65 1.47 -5.15
CA GLU A 99 -35.64 0.46 -4.72
C GLU A 99 -35.14 -0.99 -4.86
N ASN A 100 -34.11 -1.23 -5.68
CA ASN A 100 -33.42 -2.51 -5.81
C ASN A 100 -32.33 -2.73 -4.73
N GLY A 101 -32.25 -1.85 -3.72
CA GLY A 101 -31.26 -1.89 -2.64
C GLY A 101 -29.89 -1.29 -2.99
N VAL A 102 -29.68 -0.82 -4.23
CA VAL A 102 -28.38 -0.25 -4.65
C VAL A 102 -28.24 1.18 -4.14
N LYS A 103 -27.21 1.45 -3.33
CA LYS A 103 -26.87 2.81 -2.92
C LYS A 103 -26.18 3.56 -4.07
N LYS A 104 -26.75 4.70 -4.48
CA LYS A 104 -26.15 5.68 -5.41
C LYS A 104 -25.83 6.96 -4.62
N GLY A 105 -24.75 7.66 -5.00
CA GLY A 105 -24.22 8.80 -4.24
C GLY A 105 -22.92 8.52 -3.48
N VAL A 106 -22.41 7.27 -3.50
CA VAL A 106 -21.04 6.96 -3.08
C VAL A 106 -20.08 7.39 -4.20
N GLY A 107 -19.97 8.71 -4.37
CA GLY A 107 -19.18 9.35 -5.41
C GLY A 107 -18.22 10.36 -4.82
N GLY A 108 -17.59 10.04 -3.68
CA GLY A 108 -16.36 10.72 -3.29
C GLY A 108 -15.21 10.11 -4.07
N SER A 109 -14.95 10.62 -5.27
CA SER A 109 -13.86 10.18 -6.17
C SER A 109 -12.46 10.55 -5.67
N GLY A 110 -12.18 10.41 -4.38
CA GLY A 110 -10.99 11.03 -3.79
C GLY A 110 -9.96 10.08 -3.21
N ASP A 111 -10.33 8.86 -2.79
CA ASP A 111 -9.38 7.98 -2.10
C ASP A 111 -9.24 6.70 -2.94
N SER A 112 -8.20 6.64 -3.78
CA SER A 112 -7.86 5.40 -4.50
C SER A 112 -7.46 4.33 -3.50
N LEU A 113 -7.93 3.09 -3.68
CA LEU A 113 -7.40 1.96 -2.92
C LEU A 113 -5.96 1.69 -3.38
N VAL A 114 -5.13 1.33 -2.42
CA VAL A 114 -3.71 1.04 -2.60
C VAL A 114 -3.35 -0.21 -1.81
N LEU A 115 -2.57 -1.08 -2.43
CA LEU A 115 -1.88 -2.19 -1.78
C LEU A 115 -0.49 -1.71 -1.37
N ALA A 116 -0.19 -1.75 -0.08
CA ALA A 116 1.14 -1.51 0.45
C ALA A 116 1.84 -2.84 0.74
N ILE A 117 3.04 -3.04 0.20
CA ILE A 117 3.92 -4.17 0.49
C ILE A 117 5.16 -3.63 1.20
N THR A 118 5.21 -3.81 2.52
CA THR A 118 6.33 -3.39 3.37
C THR A 118 7.26 -4.56 3.64
N TYR A 119 8.53 -4.37 3.33
CA TYR A 119 9.62 -5.26 3.72
C TYR A 119 10.21 -4.76 5.03
N GLY A 120 10.48 -5.65 5.98
CA GLY A 120 10.90 -5.30 7.33
C GLY A 120 12.25 -5.91 7.73
N ALA A 121 12.39 -6.15 9.04
CA ALA A 121 13.57 -6.80 9.61
C ALA A 121 13.73 -8.25 9.14
N TYR A 122 14.98 -8.68 9.03
CA TYR A 122 15.29 -10.10 8.87
C TYR A 122 14.99 -10.86 10.17
N SER A 123 14.78 -12.16 10.05
CA SER A 123 14.77 -13.06 11.20
C SER A 123 16.13 -13.08 11.90
N GLU A 124 16.17 -13.61 13.12
CA GLU A 124 17.39 -13.68 13.93
C GLU A 124 18.53 -14.42 13.23
N ASP A 125 18.22 -15.48 12.48
CA ASP A 125 19.16 -16.28 11.69
C ASP A 125 19.47 -15.67 10.31
N GLY A 126 18.83 -14.55 9.95
CA GLY A 126 19.00 -13.87 8.66
C GLY A 126 18.42 -14.61 7.45
N THR A 127 17.75 -15.75 7.63
CA THR A 127 17.25 -16.59 6.53
C THR A 127 15.90 -16.14 5.98
N LYS A 128 15.15 -15.37 6.77
CA LYS A 128 13.81 -14.89 6.44
C LYS A 128 13.74 -13.38 6.59
N ILE A 129 12.77 -12.79 5.90
CA ILE A 129 12.43 -11.38 6.00
C ILE A 129 10.95 -11.25 6.39
N LYS A 130 10.66 -10.29 7.27
CA LYS A 130 9.28 -9.94 7.63
C LYS A 130 8.65 -9.16 6.48
N VAL A 131 7.48 -9.59 6.04
CA VAL A 131 6.68 -8.91 5.01
C VAL A 131 5.30 -8.62 5.58
N LEU A 132 4.85 -7.38 5.40
CA LEU A 132 3.49 -6.93 5.70
C LEU A 132 2.86 -6.46 4.40
N VAL A 133 1.72 -7.04 4.05
CA VAL A 133 0.90 -6.62 2.91
C VAL A 133 -0.43 -6.11 3.43
N ALA A 134 -0.83 -4.91 3.05
CA ALA A 134 -2.07 -4.29 3.52
C ALA A 134 -2.82 -3.58 2.40
N LEU A 135 -4.14 -3.69 2.39
CA LEU A 135 -5.04 -2.95 1.51
C LEU A 135 -5.59 -1.74 2.26
N GLY A 136 -5.63 -0.58 1.62
CA GLY A 136 -6.03 0.66 2.28
C GLY A 136 -5.96 1.89 1.39
N HIS A 137 -5.90 3.05 2.02
CA HIS A 137 -5.75 4.34 1.38
C HIS A 137 -4.56 5.07 1.98
N VAL A 138 -3.87 5.88 1.20
CA VAL A 138 -2.93 6.85 1.75
C VAL A 138 -3.74 8.02 2.30
N ALA A 139 -3.38 8.58 3.45
CA ALA A 139 -4.07 9.73 4.01
C ALA A 139 -3.86 10.96 3.11
N ARG A 140 -4.90 11.76 2.89
CA ARG A 140 -4.79 13.03 2.13
C ARG A 140 -3.87 14.06 2.76
N THR A 141 -3.60 13.92 4.06
CA THR A 141 -2.63 14.74 4.79
C THR A 141 -1.19 14.29 4.57
N SER A 142 -0.96 13.18 3.87
CA SER A 142 0.38 12.77 3.45
C SER A 142 0.95 13.78 2.45
N GLY A 143 2.26 13.97 2.47
CA GLY A 143 2.93 15.06 1.76
C GLY A 143 2.84 16.39 2.50
N SER A 144 2.35 16.46 3.74
CA SER A 144 2.52 17.66 4.57
C SER A 144 3.95 17.69 5.10
N TRP A 145 4.65 18.82 5.03
CA TRP A 145 6.02 18.92 5.53
C TRP A 145 6.16 20.06 6.54
N GLY A 146 7.11 19.87 7.46
CA GLY A 146 7.64 20.95 8.29
C GLY A 146 9.04 21.31 7.79
N GLN A 147 9.37 22.60 7.82
CA GLN A 147 10.72 23.07 7.52
C GLN A 147 11.31 23.75 8.75
N LYS A 148 12.57 23.42 9.06
CA LYS A 148 13.38 24.08 10.09
C LYS A 148 14.73 24.43 9.49
N ALA A 149 15.36 25.51 9.97
CA ALA A 149 16.75 25.79 9.62
C ALA A 149 17.63 24.63 10.10
N ASP A 150 18.60 24.23 9.27
CA ASP A 150 19.58 23.16 9.55
C ASP A 150 19.00 21.75 9.75
N ASP A 151 17.75 21.50 9.32
CA ASP A 151 17.12 20.17 9.33
C ASP A 151 16.58 19.81 7.94
N TRP A 152 16.47 18.52 7.66
CA TRP A 152 15.95 18.03 6.39
C TRP A 152 14.41 18.11 6.38
N SER A 153 13.84 18.30 5.19
CA SER A 153 12.39 18.16 5.01
C SER A 153 12.00 16.71 5.32
N LYS A 154 10.91 16.56 6.09
CA LYS A 154 10.33 15.26 6.44
C LYS A 154 8.84 15.29 6.12
N PRO A 155 8.46 15.04 4.86
CA PRO A 155 7.07 14.91 4.50
C PRO A 155 6.41 13.80 5.33
N THR A 156 5.18 14.03 5.78
CA THR A 156 4.39 13.00 6.43
C THR A 156 3.92 11.99 5.40
N PHE A 157 3.92 10.70 5.74
CA PHE A 157 3.26 9.70 4.92
C PHE A 157 2.51 8.73 5.82
N GLU A 158 1.21 8.60 5.59
CA GLU A 158 0.35 7.76 6.39
C GLU A 158 -0.52 6.89 5.50
N PHE A 159 -0.57 5.60 5.82
CA PHE A 159 -1.45 4.63 5.19
C PHE A 159 -2.49 4.15 6.20
N ASN A 160 -3.75 4.14 5.79
CA ASN A 160 -4.87 3.69 6.58
C ASN A 160 -5.52 2.49 5.89
N GLY A 161 -5.39 1.33 6.54
CA GLY A 161 -5.90 0.06 6.05
C GLY A 161 -7.42 -0.02 6.05
N VAL A 162 -7.96 -0.74 5.08
CA VAL A 162 -9.38 -1.04 4.95
C VAL A 162 -9.57 -2.56 4.86
N LYS A 163 -10.70 -3.06 5.35
CA LYS A 163 -11.08 -4.46 5.16
C LYS A 163 -11.47 -4.70 3.70
N ALA A 164 -10.91 -5.74 3.11
CA ALA A 164 -11.18 -6.14 1.75
C ALA A 164 -12.65 -6.61 1.60
N GLU A 165 -13.35 -6.11 0.58
CA GLU A 165 -14.72 -6.50 0.26
C GLU A 165 -14.79 -7.88 -0.43
N PHE A 166 -13.73 -8.20 -1.17
CA PHE A 166 -13.48 -9.45 -1.87
C PHE A 166 -12.11 -10.00 -1.46
N ASP A 167 -11.80 -11.23 -1.84
CA ASP A 167 -10.42 -11.72 -1.76
C ASP A 167 -9.57 -10.87 -2.71
N LEU A 168 -8.45 -10.34 -2.24
CA LEU A 168 -7.45 -9.67 -3.09
C LEU A 168 -6.31 -10.66 -3.34
N GLU A 169 -6.33 -11.31 -4.49
CA GLU A 169 -5.25 -12.18 -4.93
C GLU A 169 -3.99 -11.35 -5.27
N ILE A 170 -2.81 -11.84 -4.90
CA ILE A 170 -1.54 -11.12 -5.02
C ILE A 170 -0.52 -12.05 -5.69
N ASP A 171 -0.09 -11.70 -6.90
CA ASP A 171 0.95 -12.44 -7.60
C ASP A 171 2.31 -12.27 -6.89
N ALA A 172 3.05 -13.37 -6.71
CA ALA A 172 4.38 -13.36 -6.12
C ALA A 172 5.38 -12.49 -6.92
N ALA A 173 5.15 -12.32 -8.22
CA ALA A 173 5.96 -11.47 -9.10
C ALA A 173 5.86 -9.97 -8.75
N LEU A 174 4.84 -9.55 -8.00
CA LEU A 174 4.70 -8.17 -7.50
C LEU A 174 5.68 -7.85 -6.38
N PHE A 175 6.25 -8.87 -5.72
CA PHE A 175 7.19 -8.68 -4.64
C PHE A 175 8.61 -8.47 -5.16
N HIS A 176 9.49 -7.90 -4.34
CA HIS A 176 10.92 -7.75 -4.60
C HIS A 176 11.61 -9.11 -4.62
N SER A 177 11.49 -9.83 -5.73
CA SER A 177 12.03 -11.17 -5.95
C SER A 177 12.93 -11.20 -7.19
N GLY A 178 13.46 -12.37 -7.57
CA GLY A 178 14.38 -12.52 -8.71
C GLY A 178 15.82 -12.19 -8.36
N THR A 179 16.69 -12.03 -9.37
CA THR A 179 18.17 -11.99 -9.25
C THR A 179 18.73 -10.99 -8.22
N ASP A 180 18.04 -9.88 -7.96
CA ASP A 180 18.40 -8.89 -6.94
C ASP A 180 17.28 -8.73 -5.89
N GLY A 181 16.50 -9.78 -5.70
CA GLY A 181 15.33 -9.87 -4.84
C GLY A 181 15.65 -9.78 -3.35
N LEU A 182 14.68 -9.33 -2.56
CA LEU A 182 14.66 -9.48 -1.10
C LEU A 182 14.02 -10.81 -0.67
N VAL A 183 13.02 -11.29 -1.42
CA VAL A 183 12.19 -12.45 -1.05
C VAL A 183 12.23 -13.57 -2.08
N ASP A 184 12.08 -14.80 -1.62
CA ASP A 184 11.84 -15.96 -2.47
C ASP A 184 10.38 -15.94 -3.00
N ALA A 185 10.21 -15.93 -4.32
CA ALA A 185 8.89 -15.83 -4.94
C ALA A 185 8.00 -17.05 -4.65
N THR A 186 8.58 -18.25 -4.53
CA THR A 186 7.82 -19.48 -4.27
C THR A 186 7.27 -19.48 -2.84
N ASP A 187 8.10 -19.08 -1.87
CA ASP A 187 7.69 -19.01 -0.47
C ASP A 187 6.66 -17.89 -0.24
N VAL A 188 6.79 -16.76 -0.94
CA VAL A 188 5.78 -15.70 -0.93
C VAL A 188 4.47 -16.17 -1.56
N GLY A 189 4.51 -16.75 -2.75
CA GLY A 189 3.29 -17.23 -3.45
C GLY A 189 2.51 -18.28 -2.66
N THR A 190 3.17 -19.03 -1.77
CA THR A 190 2.51 -19.99 -0.90
C THR A 190 2.03 -19.39 0.42
N LYS A 191 2.76 -18.45 1.02
CA LYS A 191 2.45 -17.88 2.35
C LYS A 191 1.60 -16.62 2.34
N ILE A 192 1.64 -15.86 1.24
CA ILE A 192 0.92 -14.59 1.05
C ILE A 192 0.24 -14.57 -0.34
N PRO A 193 -0.59 -15.58 -0.69
CA PRO A 193 -1.26 -15.60 -1.99
C PRO A 193 -2.32 -14.51 -2.12
N LYS A 194 -2.89 -14.05 -0.99
CA LYS A 194 -3.98 -13.08 -0.96
C LYS A 194 -4.18 -12.37 0.36
N ILE A 195 -4.89 -11.25 0.34
CA ILE A 195 -5.62 -10.72 1.50
C ILE A 195 -7.06 -11.26 1.43
N PRO A 196 -7.51 -12.10 2.39
CA PRO A 196 -8.87 -12.62 2.38
C PRO A 196 -9.92 -11.53 2.55
N LYS A 197 -11.13 -11.77 2.04
CA LYS A 197 -12.32 -10.98 2.32
C LYS A 197 -12.49 -10.76 3.82
N ASN A 198 -12.89 -9.54 4.19
CA ASN A 198 -13.04 -9.02 5.55
C ASN A 198 -11.73 -8.92 6.36
N ALA A 199 -10.58 -9.25 5.79
CA ALA A 199 -9.26 -8.95 6.34
C ALA A 199 -8.70 -7.67 5.72
N CYS A 200 -7.76 -7.03 6.41
CA CYS A 200 -7.12 -5.80 5.93
C CYS A 200 -5.66 -6.03 5.51
N PHE A 201 -4.99 -6.99 6.14
CA PHE A 201 -3.57 -7.23 5.95
C PHE A 201 -3.20 -8.70 6.13
N VAL A 202 -2.04 -9.06 5.60
CA VAL A 202 -1.33 -10.32 5.89
C VAL A 202 0.09 -9.98 6.31
N ARG A 203 0.56 -10.59 7.40
CA ARG A 203 1.96 -10.49 7.85
C ARG A 203 2.58 -11.87 8.00
N LYS A 204 3.75 -12.07 7.40
CA LYS A 204 4.48 -13.34 7.45
C LYS A 204 5.99 -13.11 7.45
N PHE A 205 6.71 -14.10 7.97
CA PHE A 205 8.12 -14.29 7.61
C PHE A 205 8.19 -15.19 6.39
N VAL A 206 8.86 -14.70 5.36
CA VAL A 206 9.13 -15.44 4.12
C VAL A 206 10.62 -15.62 3.94
N ASN A 207 11.04 -16.66 3.23
CA ASN A 207 12.44 -16.91 2.94
C ASN A 207 13.01 -15.75 2.13
N LYS A 208 14.24 -15.37 2.48
CA LYS A 208 15.01 -14.39 1.73
C LYS A 208 15.39 -14.99 0.37
N HIS A 209 15.51 -14.16 -0.65
CA HIS A 209 16.18 -14.56 -1.88
C HIS A 209 17.66 -14.89 -1.57
N THR A 210 18.13 -16.05 -2.04
CA THR A 210 19.50 -16.57 -1.81
C THR A 210 20.38 -16.37 -3.02
#